data_AF-A0A952FIW8-F1
#
_entry.id   AF-A0A952FIW8-F1
#
_cell.length_a   1.000
_cell.length_b   1.000
_cell.length_c   1.000
_cell.angle_alpha   90.00
_cell.angle_beta   90.00
_cell.angle_gamma   90.00
#
_symmetry.space_group_name_H-M   'P 1'
#
loop_
_entity.id
_entity.type
_entity.pdbx_description
1 polymer ?
#
loop_
_entity_poly.entity_id
_entity_poly.type
_entity_poly.pdbx_seq_one_letter_code
_entity_poly.pdbx_strand_id
1 'polypeptide(L)'
;ELIAKTGKVKTLVFAGHTDVVPTGPLDQWQSHPFTPSHRGGKMYGRGTADMKTSIAAMVVAVEEFLAANPTPALSIAFLVTSDEEGPAVDGTVMVCEQLKARGEVLDYCIVGEPTSVDKLGDMIKNGRRGTMSGKLTVKGVQGHIAYPHLAKNPIHLFAPALAELVATEWDQERLQAVLSRHQLEYDLKWTLGGLPFLTPPGTLVDAVRGAIQAETGLQTELSTTGGTSDGRFIAKICPQVIEFGPINATIHKINEHVLVSSLDPLKNIYKGVLERLEQVEVA
;
A
#
# COMPACT_ATOMS: atom_id res chain seq x y z
N GLU A 1 -2.52 -13.98 -14.39
CA GLU A 1 -2.52 -14.47 -13.00
C GLU A 1 -1.83 -15.82 -12.93
N LEU A 2 -0.93 -16.02 -11.96
CA LEU A 2 -0.29 -17.32 -11.72
C LEU A 2 -0.61 -17.75 -10.29
N ILE A 3 -1.55 -18.68 -10.15
CA ILE A 3 -1.82 -19.35 -8.88
C ILE A 3 -1.31 -20.78 -9.03
N ALA A 4 -0.10 -21.04 -8.52
CA ALA A 4 0.38 -22.39 -8.32
C ALA A 4 -0.10 -22.83 -6.93
N LYS A 5 -0.87 -23.93 -6.85
CA LYS A 5 -1.38 -24.46 -5.58
C LYS A 5 -1.14 -25.96 -5.50
N THR A 6 -0.68 -26.41 -4.33
CA THR A 6 -0.59 -27.82 -3.96
C THR A 6 -1.37 -28.06 -2.66
N GLY A 7 -2.52 -28.74 -2.73
CA GLY A 7 -3.19 -29.37 -1.56
C GLY A 7 -4.07 -28.50 -0.63
N LYS A 8 -4.62 -29.16 0.43
CA LYS A 8 -5.36 -28.56 1.56
C LYS A 8 -4.38 -27.98 2.57
N VAL A 9 -3.74 -26.90 2.16
CA VAL A 9 -2.58 -26.33 2.82
C VAL A 9 -2.82 -24.84 2.99
N LYS A 10 -2.44 -24.25 4.14
CA LYS A 10 -2.54 -22.80 4.29
C LYS A 10 -1.74 -22.09 3.21
N THR A 11 -2.29 -21.01 2.69
CA THR A 11 -1.70 -20.29 1.56
C THR A 11 -1.13 -18.95 1.98
N LEU A 12 0.18 -18.78 1.80
CA LEU A 12 0.83 -17.46 1.79
C LEU A 12 0.82 -16.89 0.38
N VAL A 13 0.33 -15.66 0.25
CA VAL A 13 0.35 -14.89 -0.99
C VAL A 13 1.36 -13.75 -0.88
N PHE A 14 2.27 -13.68 -1.83
CA PHE A 14 3.05 -12.47 -2.09
C PHE A 14 2.29 -11.60 -3.10
N ALA A 15 1.93 -10.38 -2.68
CA ALA A 15 1.19 -9.44 -3.50
C ALA A 15 2.07 -8.25 -3.91
N GLY A 16 1.82 -7.72 -5.11
CA GLY A 16 2.52 -6.54 -5.60
C GLY A 16 2.07 -6.05 -6.96
N HIS A 17 2.77 -5.07 -7.50
CA HIS A 17 2.43 -4.46 -8.78
C HIS A 17 3.65 -4.18 -9.66
N THR A 18 3.43 -4.20 -10.98
CA THR A 18 4.49 -4.09 -12.01
C THR A 18 4.51 -2.75 -12.73
N ASP A 19 3.37 -2.08 -12.74
CA ASP A 19 3.24 -0.68 -13.14
C ASP A 19 4.01 0.22 -12.18
N VAL A 20 4.29 1.43 -12.67
CA VAL A 20 5.06 2.45 -11.96
C VAL A 20 4.50 3.81 -12.35
N VAL A 21 4.55 4.78 -11.44
CA VAL A 21 4.10 6.15 -11.74
C VAL A 21 4.94 6.83 -12.85
N PRO A 22 4.40 7.86 -13.52
CA PRO A 22 5.15 8.66 -14.48
C PRO A 22 6.50 9.14 -13.96
N THR A 23 7.48 9.25 -14.87
CA THR A 23 8.87 9.63 -14.51
C THR A 23 9.04 11.12 -14.26
N GLY A 24 8.10 11.95 -14.76
CA GLY A 24 8.31 13.39 -14.88
C GLY A 24 9.38 13.73 -15.94
N PRO A 25 9.89 14.97 -15.93
CA PRO A 25 10.88 15.45 -16.91
C PRO A 25 12.18 14.65 -16.87
N LEU A 26 12.59 14.08 -18.01
CA LEU A 26 13.75 13.18 -18.11
C LEU A 26 15.09 13.89 -17.86
N ASP A 27 15.16 15.18 -18.18
CA ASP A 27 16.33 16.05 -17.99
C ASP A 27 16.66 16.32 -16.51
N GLN A 28 15.72 16.05 -15.61
CA GLN A 28 15.92 16.16 -14.16
C GLN A 28 16.49 14.87 -13.53
N TRP A 29 16.52 13.76 -14.29
CA TRP A 29 17.11 12.52 -13.84
C TRP A 29 18.62 12.51 -14.08
N GLN A 30 19.40 12.03 -13.10
CA GLN A 30 20.85 11.88 -13.25
C GLN A 30 21.23 10.70 -14.15
N SER A 31 20.34 9.72 -14.26
CA SER A 31 20.44 8.55 -15.13
C SER A 31 19.05 8.25 -15.67
N HIS A 32 18.94 7.77 -16.90
CA HIS A 32 17.63 7.47 -17.49
C HIS A 32 16.80 6.56 -16.56
N PRO A 33 15.53 6.89 -16.23
CA PRO A 33 14.74 6.22 -15.19
C PRO A 33 14.50 4.73 -15.45
N PHE A 34 14.56 4.30 -16.71
CA PHE A 34 14.39 2.89 -17.10
C PHE A 34 15.70 2.20 -17.50
N THR A 35 16.83 2.79 -17.14
CA THR A 35 18.15 2.16 -17.24
C THR A 35 18.72 2.04 -15.83
N PRO A 36 18.52 0.89 -15.15
CA PRO A 36 18.99 0.69 -13.79
C PRO A 36 20.47 1.04 -13.67
N SER A 37 20.83 1.93 -12.74
CA SER A 37 22.20 2.41 -12.61
C SER A 37 22.68 2.38 -11.17
N HIS A 38 23.95 2.03 -10.97
CA HIS A 38 24.56 1.95 -9.65
C HIS A 38 25.40 3.20 -9.37
N ARG A 39 25.15 3.85 -8.23
CA ARG A 39 25.92 5.02 -7.80
C ARG A 39 25.90 5.16 -6.28
N GLY A 40 27.08 5.21 -5.65
CA GLY A 40 27.20 5.42 -4.20
C GLY A 40 26.45 4.38 -3.36
N GLY A 41 26.54 3.10 -3.71
CA GLY A 41 25.87 2.00 -2.99
C GLY A 41 24.35 1.92 -3.20
N LYS A 42 23.80 2.69 -4.15
CA LYS A 42 22.38 2.75 -4.48
C LYS A 42 22.11 2.30 -5.91
N MET A 43 21.00 1.60 -6.11
CA MET A 43 20.47 1.27 -7.43
C MET A 43 19.35 2.26 -7.75
N TYR A 44 19.53 3.06 -8.80
CA TYR A 44 18.59 4.08 -9.25
C TYR A 44 17.75 3.57 -10.42
N GLY A 45 16.48 3.96 -10.43
CA GLY A 45 15.53 3.69 -11.50
C GLY A 45 14.10 3.81 -11.00
N ARG A 46 13.16 4.11 -11.91
CA ARG A 46 11.74 4.15 -11.57
C ARG A 46 11.26 2.73 -11.24
N GLY A 47 10.61 2.60 -10.09
CA GLY A 47 10.13 1.35 -9.52
C GLY A 47 11.19 0.50 -8.83
N THR A 48 12.38 1.04 -8.60
CA THR A 48 13.41 0.35 -7.81
C THR A 48 12.99 0.22 -6.34
N ALA A 49 12.41 1.26 -5.74
CA ALA A 49 11.82 1.18 -4.41
C ALA A 49 10.37 0.68 -4.49
N ASP A 50 9.65 1.05 -5.56
CA ASP A 50 8.19 0.89 -5.64
C ASP A 50 7.70 0.19 -6.92
N MET A 51 7.60 -1.14 -6.94
CA MET A 51 8.03 -2.08 -5.91
C MET A 51 8.78 -3.28 -6.51
N LYS A 52 9.47 -3.06 -7.64
CA LYS A 52 10.09 -4.15 -8.43
C LYS A 52 11.20 -4.88 -7.67
N THR A 53 11.92 -4.17 -6.79
CA THR A 53 12.91 -4.81 -5.91
C THR A 53 12.24 -5.81 -4.96
N SER A 54 11.09 -5.47 -4.38
CA SER A 54 10.33 -6.39 -3.53
C SER A 54 9.86 -7.61 -4.31
N ILE A 55 9.30 -7.42 -5.51
CA ILE A 55 8.89 -8.54 -6.38
C ILE A 55 10.08 -9.47 -6.67
N ALA A 56 11.22 -8.91 -7.08
CA ALA A 56 12.43 -9.70 -7.34
C ALA A 56 12.90 -10.46 -6.08
N ALA A 57 12.92 -9.80 -4.93
CA ALA A 57 13.30 -10.41 -3.66
C ALA A 57 12.33 -11.53 -3.24
N MET A 58 11.02 -11.37 -3.43
CA MET A 58 10.02 -12.40 -3.16
C MET A 58 10.20 -13.62 -4.06
N VAL A 59 10.43 -13.41 -5.36
CA VAL A 59 10.67 -14.50 -6.32
C VAL A 59 11.89 -15.32 -5.91
N VAL A 60 13.03 -14.66 -5.69
CA VAL A 60 14.28 -15.34 -5.29
C VAL A 60 14.15 -16.02 -3.93
N ALA A 61 13.44 -15.40 -2.98
CA ALA A 61 13.17 -16.02 -1.68
C ALA A 61 12.39 -17.33 -1.82
N VAL A 62 11.37 -17.37 -2.68
CA VAL A 62 10.59 -18.57 -2.97
C VAL A 62 11.44 -19.62 -3.69
N GLU A 63 12.25 -19.24 -4.67
CA GLU A 63 13.18 -20.15 -5.35
C GLU A 63 14.13 -20.83 -4.35
N GLU A 64 14.77 -20.05 -3.48
CA GLU A 64 15.67 -20.60 -2.46
C GLU A 64 14.95 -21.44 -1.41
N PHE A 65 13.74 -21.04 -1.00
CA PHE A 65 12.94 -21.78 -0.05
C PHE A 65 12.53 -23.15 -0.60
N LEU A 66 12.05 -23.21 -1.85
CA LEU A 66 11.64 -24.46 -2.49
C LEU A 66 12.83 -25.37 -2.84
N ALA A 67 14.00 -24.79 -3.14
CA ALA A 67 15.23 -25.57 -3.31
C ALA A 67 15.63 -26.28 -2.01
N ALA A 68 15.43 -25.64 -0.85
CA ALA A 68 15.68 -26.23 0.47
C ALA A 68 14.54 -27.14 0.96
N ASN A 69 13.29 -26.85 0.55
CA ASN A 69 12.08 -27.56 0.96
C ASN A 69 11.26 -27.95 -0.29
N PRO A 70 11.61 -29.06 -0.99
CA PRO A 70 10.97 -29.42 -2.26
C PRO A 70 9.48 -29.78 -2.16
N THR A 71 9.00 -30.09 -0.96
CA THR A 71 7.61 -30.44 -0.67
C THR A 71 7.12 -29.68 0.56
N PRO A 72 6.91 -28.36 0.45
CA PRO A 72 6.52 -27.56 1.59
C PRO A 72 5.09 -27.91 2.05
N ALA A 73 4.90 -27.89 3.36
CA ALA A 73 3.59 -27.94 4.01
C ALA A 73 2.88 -26.58 3.98
N LEU A 74 3.45 -25.53 3.36
CA LEU A 74 2.83 -24.25 3.05
C LEU A 74 2.60 -24.11 1.53
N SER A 75 1.42 -23.62 1.13
CA SER A 75 1.13 -23.27 -0.27
C SER A 75 1.57 -21.83 -0.51
N ILE A 76 2.23 -21.59 -1.64
CA ILE A 76 2.79 -20.28 -1.97
C ILE A 76 2.18 -19.79 -3.28
N ALA A 77 1.66 -18.56 -3.28
CA ALA A 77 1.11 -17.94 -4.48
C ALA A 77 1.61 -16.50 -4.67
N PHE A 78 1.50 -16.01 -5.90
CA PHE A 78 1.77 -14.62 -6.26
C PHE A 78 0.51 -13.97 -6.81
N LEU A 79 0.17 -12.78 -6.30
CA LEU A 79 -0.90 -11.93 -6.82
C LEU A 79 -0.26 -10.62 -7.31
N VAL A 80 -0.07 -10.51 -8.61
CA VAL A 80 0.62 -9.36 -9.22
C VAL A 80 -0.29 -8.64 -10.20
N THR A 81 -0.46 -7.34 -10.01
CA THR A 81 -1.23 -6.45 -10.89
C THR A 81 -0.32 -5.55 -11.73
N SER A 82 -0.90 -4.86 -12.71
CA SER A 82 -0.26 -3.83 -13.53
C SER A 82 -1.02 -2.50 -13.52
N ASP A 83 -1.87 -2.30 -12.51
CA ASP A 83 -2.64 -1.07 -12.30
C ASP A 83 -2.95 -0.95 -10.79
N GLU A 84 -1.92 -0.74 -9.98
CA GLU A 84 -2.07 -0.35 -8.57
C GLU A 84 -2.07 1.18 -8.46
N GLU A 85 -1.16 1.82 -9.20
CA GLU A 85 -0.86 3.25 -9.13
C GLU A 85 -1.88 4.11 -9.91
N GLY A 86 -2.67 3.46 -10.78
CA GLY A 86 -3.70 4.09 -11.59
C GLY A 86 -5.08 4.05 -10.92
N PRO A 87 -6.17 3.86 -11.69
CA PRO A 87 -7.52 3.76 -11.13
C PRO A 87 -7.74 2.52 -10.27
N ALA A 88 -6.95 1.45 -10.48
CA ALA A 88 -7.03 0.18 -9.75
C ALA A 88 -8.43 -0.46 -9.77
N VAL A 89 -9.12 -0.36 -10.91
CA VAL A 89 -10.49 -0.90 -11.08
C VAL A 89 -10.52 -2.27 -11.74
N ASP A 90 -9.50 -2.60 -12.54
CA ASP A 90 -9.39 -3.88 -13.28
C ASP A 90 -8.22 -4.75 -12.78
N GLY A 91 -7.53 -4.30 -11.71
CA GLY A 91 -6.36 -4.96 -11.12
C GLY A 91 -6.73 -5.95 -10.02
N THR A 92 -6.04 -5.85 -8.88
CA THR A 92 -6.18 -6.77 -7.72
C THR A 92 -7.63 -6.94 -7.25
N VAL A 93 -8.46 -5.90 -7.36
CA VAL A 93 -9.88 -5.99 -6.99
C VAL A 93 -10.63 -7.08 -7.77
N MET A 94 -10.41 -7.17 -9.09
CA MET A 94 -11.05 -8.18 -9.94
C MET A 94 -10.55 -9.58 -9.62
N VAL A 95 -9.24 -9.71 -9.34
CA VAL A 95 -8.64 -10.97 -8.89
C VAL A 95 -9.31 -11.45 -7.61
N CYS A 96 -9.39 -10.58 -6.60
CA CYS A 96 -10.03 -10.90 -5.32
C CYS A 96 -11.51 -11.27 -5.50
N GLU A 97 -12.24 -10.61 -6.39
CA GLU A 97 -13.63 -10.95 -6.71
C GLU A 97 -13.76 -12.35 -7.32
N GLN A 98 -12.89 -12.71 -8.27
CA GLN A 98 -12.89 -14.05 -8.87
C GLN A 98 -12.50 -15.15 -7.87
N LEU A 99 -11.50 -14.90 -7.04
CA LEU A 99 -11.09 -15.81 -5.95
C LEU A 99 -12.25 -16.05 -4.98
N LYS A 100 -12.91 -14.96 -4.55
CA LYS A 100 -14.08 -15.05 -3.68
C LYS A 100 -15.24 -15.81 -4.33
N ALA A 101 -15.51 -15.55 -5.61
CA ALA A 101 -16.62 -16.17 -6.34
C ALA A 101 -16.48 -17.69 -6.43
N ARG A 102 -15.25 -18.22 -6.49
CA ARG A 102 -14.98 -19.67 -6.49
C ARG A 102 -14.74 -20.26 -5.09
N GLY A 103 -14.91 -19.48 -4.03
CA GLY A 103 -14.71 -19.92 -2.64
C GLY A 103 -13.24 -20.16 -2.27
N GLU A 104 -12.30 -19.54 -2.99
CA GLU A 104 -10.89 -19.59 -2.61
C GLU A 104 -10.67 -18.73 -1.36
N VAL A 105 -9.97 -19.28 -0.36
CA VAL A 105 -9.58 -18.57 0.85
C VAL A 105 -8.06 -18.50 0.89
N LEU A 106 -7.54 -17.32 1.22
CA LEU A 106 -6.12 -17.07 1.46
C LEU A 106 -5.90 -16.97 2.97
N ASP A 107 -4.77 -17.46 3.48
CA ASP A 107 -4.50 -17.47 4.92
C ASP A 107 -3.61 -16.30 5.34
N TYR A 108 -2.59 -16.03 4.53
CA TYR A 108 -1.59 -15.01 4.78
C TYR A 108 -1.31 -14.20 3.51
N CYS A 109 -1.10 -12.89 3.63
CA CYS A 109 -0.67 -12.05 2.53
C CYS A 109 0.40 -11.05 2.96
N ILE A 110 1.48 -10.98 2.18
CA ILE A 110 2.51 -9.94 2.29
C ILE A 110 2.47 -9.11 1.01
N VAL A 111 2.04 -7.86 1.13
CA VAL A 111 2.16 -6.89 0.04
C VAL A 111 3.56 -6.29 0.08
N GLY A 112 4.27 -6.31 -1.04
CA GLY A 112 5.68 -5.89 -1.12
C GLY A 112 5.90 -4.38 -1.19
N GLU A 113 4.92 -3.59 -0.78
CA GLU A 113 5.03 -2.13 -0.72
C GLU A 113 6.25 -1.72 0.12
N PRO A 114 6.94 -0.62 -0.22
CA PRO A 114 8.03 -0.11 0.59
C PRO A 114 7.50 0.47 1.91
N THR A 115 7.86 -0.16 3.02
CA THR A 115 7.35 0.19 4.36
C THR A 115 8.40 0.79 5.27
N SER A 116 9.67 0.52 5.01
CA SER A 116 10.77 0.91 5.89
C SER A 116 11.00 2.43 5.84
N VAL A 117 11.47 3.01 6.94
CA VAL A 117 11.68 4.47 7.07
C VAL A 117 13.15 4.82 6.86
N ASP A 118 14.01 4.38 7.77
CA ASP A 118 15.44 4.68 7.80
C ASP A 118 16.31 3.45 7.52
N LYS A 119 15.87 2.28 8.00
CA LYS A 119 16.57 1.00 7.83
C LYS A 119 15.59 -0.08 7.41
N LEU A 120 16.03 -0.99 6.55
CA LEU A 120 15.21 -2.12 6.16
C LEU A 120 14.71 -2.89 7.39
N GLY A 121 13.39 -3.02 7.52
CA GLY A 121 12.75 -3.78 8.59
C GLY A 121 12.46 -2.99 9.87
N ASP A 122 12.75 -1.69 9.92
CA ASP A 122 12.34 -0.86 11.05
C ASP A 122 10.81 -0.76 11.20
N MET A 123 10.06 -0.89 10.11
CA MET A 123 8.61 -0.76 10.08
C MET A 123 7.95 -1.74 9.10
N ILE A 124 6.83 -2.33 9.53
CA ILE A 124 5.86 -3.00 8.67
C ILE A 124 4.49 -2.33 8.81
N LYS A 125 3.64 -2.48 7.79
CA LYS A 125 2.25 -2.02 7.86
C LYS A 125 1.35 -3.22 8.14
N ASN A 126 0.70 -3.24 9.29
CA ASN A 126 -0.30 -4.27 9.61
C ASN A 126 -1.73 -3.79 9.35
N GLY A 127 -1.89 -2.66 8.67
CA GLY A 127 -3.18 -2.09 8.33
C GLY A 127 -3.00 -0.75 7.62
N ARG A 128 -4.07 -0.26 7.01
CA ARG A 128 -4.13 1.09 6.44
C ARG A 128 -5.45 1.74 6.83
N ARG A 129 -5.43 3.07 6.88
CA ARG A 129 -6.65 3.88 7.00
C ARG A 129 -7.50 3.74 5.73
N GLY A 130 -8.80 3.95 5.88
CA GLY A 130 -9.69 4.12 4.73
C GLY A 130 -9.45 5.45 4.04
N THR A 131 -9.87 5.55 2.78
CA THR A 131 -9.82 6.80 2.00
C THR A 131 -11.21 7.19 1.56
N MET A 132 -11.56 8.45 1.76
CA MET A 132 -12.83 9.02 1.35
C MET A 132 -12.59 10.43 0.81
N SER A 133 -13.13 10.71 -0.37
CA SER A 133 -13.01 12.02 -1.03
C SER A 133 -14.40 12.63 -1.22
N GLY A 134 -14.53 13.92 -0.96
CA GLY A 134 -15.76 14.68 -1.17
C GLY A 134 -15.58 15.73 -2.26
N LYS A 135 -16.46 15.73 -3.27
CA LYS A 135 -16.58 16.84 -4.23
C LYS A 135 -17.72 17.74 -3.78
N LEU A 136 -17.37 18.88 -3.18
CA LEU A 136 -18.31 19.90 -2.70
C LEU A 136 -18.46 21.01 -3.75
N THR A 137 -19.70 21.35 -4.08
CA THR A 137 -20.03 22.51 -4.92
C THR A 137 -20.94 23.45 -4.13
N VAL A 138 -20.39 24.59 -3.68
CA VAL A 138 -21.16 25.63 -2.98
C VAL A 138 -21.84 26.53 -4.00
N LYS A 139 -23.14 26.77 -3.82
CA LYS A 139 -23.94 27.59 -4.74
C LYS A 139 -23.91 29.05 -4.31
N GLY A 140 -23.84 29.92 -5.30
CA GLY A 140 -23.94 31.36 -5.17
C GLY A 140 -24.85 31.93 -6.24
N VAL A 141 -24.88 33.26 -6.34
CA VAL A 141 -25.63 33.98 -7.37
C VAL A 141 -24.63 34.89 -8.07
N GLN A 142 -24.42 34.66 -9.36
CA GLN A 142 -23.50 35.45 -10.16
C GLN A 142 -24.02 36.89 -10.31
N GLY A 143 -23.11 37.86 -10.26
CA GLY A 143 -23.43 39.26 -10.50
C GLY A 143 -22.17 40.10 -10.69
N HIS A 144 -22.35 41.38 -11.01
CA HIS A 144 -21.25 42.31 -11.21
C HIS A 144 -20.62 42.71 -9.85
N ILE A 145 -19.29 42.73 -9.77
CA ILE A 145 -18.55 42.97 -8.51
C ILE A 145 -18.93 44.30 -7.82
N ALA A 146 -19.24 45.33 -8.61
CA ALA A 146 -19.64 46.65 -8.09
C ALA A 146 -21.04 46.66 -7.42
N TYR A 147 -21.87 45.63 -7.62
CA TYR A 147 -23.22 45.53 -7.04
C TYR A 147 -23.37 44.24 -6.23
N PRO A 148 -22.57 44.07 -5.15
CA PRO A 148 -22.50 42.80 -4.42
C PRO A 148 -23.83 42.42 -3.76
N HIS A 149 -24.72 43.39 -3.50
CA HIS A 149 -26.06 43.16 -2.94
C HIS A 149 -27.02 42.43 -3.91
N LEU A 150 -26.69 42.36 -5.20
CA LEU A 150 -27.44 41.58 -6.21
C LEU A 150 -26.85 40.18 -6.44
N ALA A 151 -25.75 39.85 -5.76
CA ALA A 151 -25.00 38.62 -5.94
C ALA A 151 -24.87 37.86 -4.60
N LYS A 152 -24.44 36.60 -4.68
CA LYS A 152 -24.00 35.82 -3.53
C LYS A 152 -22.66 35.18 -3.89
N ASN A 153 -21.58 35.67 -3.28
CA ASN A 153 -20.25 35.13 -3.53
C ASN A 153 -20.07 33.80 -2.75
N PRO A 154 -19.98 32.64 -3.43
CA PRO A 154 -19.87 31.35 -2.76
C PRO A 154 -18.57 31.20 -1.96
N ILE A 155 -17.51 31.94 -2.30
CA ILE A 155 -16.25 31.93 -1.54
C ILE A 155 -16.47 32.56 -0.17
N HIS A 156 -17.14 33.72 -0.11
CA HIS A 156 -17.41 34.41 1.16
C HIS A 156 -18.37 33.60 2.03
N LEU A 157 -19.36 32.96 1.42
CA LEU A 157 -20.28 32.08 2.13
C LEU A 157 -19.56 30.86 2.71
N PHE A 158 -18.65 30.25 1.95
CA PHE A 158 -17.95 29.04 2.38
C PHE A 158 -16.80 29.30 3.37
N ALA A 159 -16.21 30.49 3.39
CA ALA A 159 -15.02 30.77 4.19
C ALA A 159 -15.15 30.43 5.70
N PRO A 160 -16.27 30.74 6.39
CA PRO A 160 -16.46 30.34 7.78
C PRO A 160 -16.52 28.82 7.97
N ALA A 161 -17.21 28.11 7.08
CA ALA A 161 -17.26 26.66 7.10
C ALA A 161 -15.88 26.06 6.86
N LEU A 162 -15.12 26.57 5.89
CA LEU A 162 -13.75 26.13 5.63
C LEU A 162 -12.85 26.30 6.85
N ALA A 163 -12.94 27.44 7.54
CA ALA A 163 -12.17 27.68 8.76
C ALA A 163 -12.49 26.66 9.86
N GLU A 164 -13.78 26.34 10.04
CA GLU A 164 -14.21 25.30 10.98
C GLU A 164 -13.70 23.91 10.59
N LEU A 165 -13.84 23.53 9.32
CA LEU A 165 -13.38 22.23 8.80
C LEU A 165 -11.89 21.99 9.05
N VAL A 166 -11.07 23.03 8.93
CA VAL A 166 -9.62 22.95 9.17
C VAL A 166 -9.31 22.81 10.67
N ALA A 167 -10.18 23.32 11.54
CA ALA A 167 -10.02 23.27 12.99
C ALA A 167 -10.69 22.04 13.66
N THR A 168 -11.52 21.30 12.94
CA THR A 168 -12.29 20.16 13.48
C THR A 168 -11.40 18.95 13.83
N GLU A 169 -11.64 18.37 15.00
CA GLU A 169 -11.21 17.01 15.37
C GLU A 169 -12.22 15.98 14.85
N TRP A 170 -11.80 15.18 13.85
CA TRP A 170 -12.70 14.39 13.00
C TRP A 170 -13.18 13.07 13.60
N ASP A 171 -12.59 12.62 14.69
CA ASP A 171 -13.05 11.46 15.46
C ASP A 171 -14.37 11.74 16.21
N GLN A 172 -14.76 13.02 16.34
CA GLN A 172 -15.97 13.44 17.06
C GLN A 172 -17.01 14.15 16.19
N GLU A 173 -16.74 14.42 14.92
CA GLU A 173 -17.62 15.26 14.09
C GLU A 173 -17.80 14.78 12.64
N ARG A 174 -18.86 15.24 11.98
CA ARG A 174 -19.20 14.90 10.58
C ARG A 174 -19.23 16.15 9.71
N LEU A 175 -18.66 16.09 8.51
CA LEU A 175 -18.63 17.20 7.53
C LEU A 175 -20.02 17.84 7.33
N GLN A 176 -21.07 17.03 7.19
CA GLN A 176 -22.43 17.53 6.97
C GLN A 176 -22.96 18.37 8.15
N ALA A 177 -22.53 18.09 9.38
CA ALA A 177 -22.92 18.88 10.54
C ALA A 177 -22.33 20.29 10.46
N VAL A 178 -21.03 20.39 10.14
CA VAL A 178 -20.33 21.67 9.91
C VAL A 178 -21.03 22.46 8.80
N LEU A 179 -21.24 21.84 7.62
CA LEU A 179 -21.88 22.52 6.49
C LEU A 179 -23.31 23.02 6.83
N SER A 180 -24.06 22.26 7.63
CA SER A 180 -25.42 22.64 8.03
C SER A 180 -25.44 23.84 8.98
N ARG A 181 -24.47 23.94 9.91
CA ARG A 181 -24.35 25.10 10.83
C ARG A 181 -24.14 26.41 10.07
N HIS A 182 -23.42 26.36 8.95
CA HIS A 182 -23.13 27.52 8.11
C HIS A 182 -24.19 27.82 7.04
N GLN A 183 -25.31 27.09 7.04
CA GLN A 183 -26.48 27.35 6.19
C GLN A 183 -26.15 27.46 4.70
N LEU A 184 -25.21 26.63 4.24
CA LEU A 184 -24.78 26.61 2.85
C LEU A 184 -25.78 25.88 1.97
N GLU A 185 -26.00 26.41 0.77
CA GLU A 185 -26.61 25.67 -0.33
C GLU A 185 -25.50 24.97 -1.11
N TYR A 186 -25.53 23.63 -1.17
CA TYR A 186 -24.45 22.86 -1.76
C TYR A 186 -24.90 21.52 -2.35
N ASP A 187 -24.11 21.05 -3.33
CA ASP A 187 -24.09 19.65 -3.75
C ASP A 187 -22.84 18.97 -3.18
N LEU A 188 -22.98 17.78 -2.60
CA LEU A 188 -21.86 16.99 -2.10
C LEU A 188 -21.92 15.57 -2.66
N LYS A 189 -20.92 15.20 -3.44
CA LYS A 189 -20.73 13.83 -3.92
C LYS A 189 -19.56 13.19 -3.19
N TRP A 190 -19.85 12.10 -2.47
CA TRP A 190 -18.84 11.27 -1.83
C TRP A 190 -18.30 10.21 -2.78
N THR A 191 -17.03 9.89 -2.64
CA THR A 191 -16.37 8.75 -3.27
C THR A 191 -15.56 8.05 -2.20
N LEU A 192 -15.96 6.81 -1.86
CA LEU A 192 -15.20 5.94 -0.98
C LEU A 192 -14.10 5.28 -1.82
N GLY A 193 -12.84 5.61 -1.54
CA GLY A 193 -11.69 5.01 -2.21
C GLY A 193 -11.27 3.67 -1.60
N GLY A 194 -11.50 3.48 -0.30
CA GLY A 194 -11.18 2.23 0.39
C GLY A 194 -11.64 2.21 1.84
N LEU A 195 -11.99 1.01 2.33
CA LEU A 195 -12.25 0.77 3.75
C LEU A 195 -10.92 0.59 4.50
N PRO A 196 -10.86 0.95 5.80
CA PRO A 196 -9.72 0.59 6.64
C PRO A 196 -9.62 -0.92 6.79
N PHE A 197 -8.41 -1.43 7.00
CA PHE A 197 -8.16 -2.81 7.40
C PHE A 197 -7.08 -2.86 8.47
N LEU A 198 -7.11 -3.90 9.31
CA LEU A 198 -6.14 -4.13 10.37
C LEU A 198 -5.96 -5.62 10.61
N THR A 199 -4.72 -6.07 10.56
CA THR A 199 -4.25 -7.37 11.01
C THR A 199 -3.69 -7.21 12.42
N PRO A 200 -4.35 -7.76 13.46
CA PRO A 200 -3.79 -7.74 14.80
C PRO A 200 -2.51 -8.60 14.87
N PRO A 201 -1.66 -8.39 15.89
CA PRO A 201 -0.54 -9.31 16.15
C PRO A 201 -1.01 -10.77 16.18
N GLY A 202 -0.22 -11.64 15.57
CA GLY A 202 -0.54 -13.06 15.34
C GLY A 202 0.47 -13.69 14.40
N THR A 203 0.17 -14.89 13.89
CA THR A 203 1.11 -15.75 13.16
C THR A 203 1.92 -15.04 12.09
N LEU A 204 1.29 -14.28 11.20
CA LEU A 204 1.99 -13.59 10.11
C LEU A 204 2.87 -12.45 10.62
N VAL A 205 2.33 -11.64 11.54
CA VAL A 205 3.09 -10.53 12.15
C VAL A 205 4.32 -11.06 12.88
N ASP A 206 4.16 -12.13 13.66
CA ASP A 206 5.25 -12.74 14.43
C ASP A 206 6.30 -13.36 13.51
N ALA A 207 5.88 -14.03 12.42
CA ALA A 207 6.79 -14.57 11.42
C ALA A 207 7.63 -13.48 10.76
N VAL A 208 7.01 -12.36 10.36
CA VAL A 208 7.69 -11.21 9.74
C VAL A 208 8.64 -10.53 10.70
N ARG A 209 8.18 -10.18 11.92
CA ARG A 209 9.05 -9.57 12.94
C ARG A 209 10.20 -10.49 13.33
N GLY A 210 9.96 -11.79 13.46
CA GLY A 210 10.98 -12.78 13.76
C GLY A 210 12.01 -12.92 12.65
N ALA A 211 11.60 -12.84 11.38
CA ALA A 211 12.51 -12.87 10.23
C ALA A 211 13.36 -11.59 10.15
N ILE A 212 12.73 -10.43 10.34
CA ILE A 212 13.45 -9.14 10.38
C ILE A 212 14.47 -9.12 11.52
N GLN A 213 14.07 -9.52 12.73
CA GLN A 213 14.96 -9.52 13.89
C GLN A 213 16.16 -10.46 13.68
N ALA A 214 15.98 -11.60 13.01
CA ALA A 214 17.06 -12.54 12.72
C ALA A 214 18.04 -11.99 11.67
N GLU A 215 17.54 -11.32 10.62
CA GLU A 215 18.39 -10.81 9.53
C GLU A 215 19.08 -9.48 9.91
N THR A 216 18.37 -8.59 10.62
CA THR A 216 18.79 -7.20 10.80
C THR A 216 19.13 -6.83 12.25
N GLY A 217 18.71 -7.65 13.22
CA GLY A 217 18.81 -7.32 14.63
C GLY A 217 17.78 -6.29 15.13
N LEU A 218 16.89 -5.79 14.27
CA LEU A 218 15.95 -4.72 14.60
C LEU A 218 14.64 -5.24 15.20
N GLN A 219 14.11 -4.48 16.16
CA GLN A 219 12.73 -4.60 16.59
C GLN A 219 11.83 -3.77 15.68
N THR A 220 11.01 -4.44 14.90
CA THR A 220 10.10 -3.83 13.92
C THR A 220 8.89 -3.16 14.59
N GLU A 221 8.59 -1.93 14.17
CA GLU A 221 7.36 -1.20 14.49
C GLU A 221 6.18 -1.66 13.64
N LEU A 222 5.00 -1.78 14.25
CA LEU A 222 3.72 -1.94 13.55
C LEU A 222 3.08 -0.58 13.34
N SER A 223 2.77 -0.23 12.10
CA SER A 223 2.17 1.05 11.76
C SER A 223 0.96 0.91 10.85
N THR A 224 0.01 1.83 10.97
CA THR A 224 -1.11 2.03 10.01
C THR A 224 -1.04 3.36 9.26
N THR A 225 0.07 4.10 9.43
CA THR A 225 0.32 5.41 8.80
C THR A 225 0.76 5.26 7.34
N GLY A 226 0.63 6.35 6.55
CA GLY A 226 0.95 6.40 5.12
C GLY A 226 -0.28 6.43 4.23
N GLY A 227 -0.09 6.20 2.93
CA GLY A 227 -1.15 6.05 1.93
C GLY A 227 -1.98 4.76 2.07
N THR A 228 -2.48 4.24 0.95
CA THR A 228 -3.17 2.93 0.88
C THR A 228 -2.31 1.94 0.08
N SER A 229 -2.81 0.72 -0.08
CA SER A 229 -2.25 -0.33 -0.94
C SER A 229 -3.38 -1.26 -1.38
N ASP A 230 -3.11 -2.14 -2.34
CA ASP A 230 -4.03 -3.21 -2.73
C ASP A 230 -4.35 -4.21 -1.60
N GLY A 231 -3.64 -4.15 -0.47
CA GLY A 231 -3.98 -4.87 0.74
C GLY A 231 -5.43 -4.67 1.19
N ARG A 232 -6.03 -3.50 0.89
CA ARG A 232 -7.46 -3.20 1.17
C ARG A 232 -8.45 -4.11 0.44
N PHE A 233 -8.07 -4.65 -0.72
CA PHE A 233 -8.90 -5.59 -1.47
C PHE A 233 -8.67 -7.01 -0.97
N ILE A 234 -7.41 -7.37 -0.75
CA ILE A 234 -6.99 -8.71 -0.32
C ILE A 234 -7.50 -9.01 1.09
N ALA A 235 -7.52 -8.02 1.99
CA ALA A 235 -8.03 -8.15 3.36
C ALA A 235 -9.51 -8.57 3.44
N LYS A 236 -10.27 -8.49 2.34
CA LYS A 236 -11.66 -8.97 2.27
C LYS A 236 -11.77 -10.50 2.12
N ILE A 237 -10.68 -11.16 1.72
CA ILE A 237 -10.61 -12.61 1.46
C ILE A 237 -9.42 -13.30 2.16
N CYS A 238 -8.59 -12.52 2.85
CA CYS A 238 -7.41 -12.98 3.58
C CYS A 238 -7.44 -12.39 5.00
N PRO A 239 -7.40 -13.21 6.06
CA PRO A 239 -7.54 -12.75 7.44
C PRO A 239 -6.29 -12.05 7.96
N GLN A 240 -5.11 -12.30 7.38
CA GLN A 240 -3.86 -11.70 7.80
C GLN A 240 -3.13 -11.07 6.61
N VAL A 241 -3.21 -9.76 6.52
CA VAL A 241 -2.53 -8.97 5.48
C VAL A 241 -1.56 -7.99 6.13
N ILE A 242 -0.29 -8.07 5.74
CA ILE A 242 0.71 -7.09 6.12
C ILE A 242 1.41 -6.57 4.89
N GLU A 243 2.10 -5.45 5.04
CA GLU A 243 2.97 -4.89 4.02
C GLU A 243 4.39 -4.83 4.57
N PHE A 244 5.35 -5.22 3.74
CA PHE A 244 6.75 -5.15 4.07
C PHE A 244 7.59 -5.01 2.81
N GLY A 245 8.52 -4.04 2.82
CA GLY A 245 9.41 -3.77 1.71
C GLY A 245 10.53 -2.78 2.08
N PRO A 246 11.27 -2.29 1.07
CA PRO A 246 12.43 -1.42 1.27
C PRO A 246 12.04 -0.04 1.81
N ILE A 247 13.05 0.84 1.92
CA ILE A 247 12.87 2.22 2.35
C ILE A 247 12.01 2.99 1.35
N ASN A 248 10.98 3.69 1.82
CA ASN A 248 10.02 4.40 0.97
C ASN A 248 10.37 5.87 0.66
N ALA A 249 11.49 6.39 1.18
CA ALA A 249 11.81 7.82 1.14
C ALA A 249 11.82 8.44 -0.27
N THR A 250 12.04 7.62 -1.32
CA THR A 250 12.20 8.09 -2.70
C THR A 250 11.11 7.65 -3.68
N ILE A 251 10.08 6.94 -3.20
CA ILE A 251 8.95 6.56 -4.06
C ILE A 251 8.31 7.79 -4.69
N HIS A 252 7.86 7.63 -5.93
CA HIS A 252 7.19 8.67 -6.74
C HIS A 252 8.02 9.92 -7.01
N LYS A 253 9.33 9.92 -6.68
CA LYS A 253 10.24 11.04 -6.92
C LYS A 253 11.18 10.76 -8.09
N ILE A 254 11.80 11.83 -8.59
CA ILE A 254 12.94 11.76 -9.50
C ILE A 254 14.14 11.17 -8.75
N ASN A 255 14.97 10.38 -9.43
CA ASN A 255 16.10 9.66 -8.84
C ASN A 255 15.69 8.70 -7.71
N GLU A 256 14.53 8.05 -7.86
CA GLU A 256 14.13 6.91 -7.04
C GLU A 256 15.23 5.86 -6.99
N HIS A 257 15.48 5.32 -5.79
CA HIS A 257 16.50 4.33 -5.56
C HIS A 257 16.26 3.47 -4.31
N VAL A 258 16.96 2.33 -4.29
CA VAL A 258 17.15 1.47 -3.11
C VAL A 258 18.63 1.33 -2.77
N LEU A 259 18.93 0.98 -1.52
CA LEU A 259 20.28 0.59 -1.12
C LEU A 259 20.59 -0.79 -1.69
N VAL A 260 21.73 -0.95 -2.37
CA VAL A 260 22.16 -2.26 -2.88
C VAL A 260 22.39 -3.23 -1.72
N SER A 261 22.87 -2.73 -0.58
CA SER A 261 23.09 -3.53 0.62
C SER A 261 21.80 -4.02 1.30
N SER A 262 20.62 -3.53 0.91
CA SER A 262 19.35 -4.03 1.43
C SER A 262 18.74 -5.14 0.57
N LEU A 263 19.30 -5.46 -0.61
CA LEU A 263 18.72 -6.45 -1.53
C LEU A 263 18.75 -7.87 -0.95
N ASP A 264 19.93 -8.33 -0.53
CA ASP A 264 20.08 -9.67 0.07
C ASP A 264 19.28 -9.79 1.39
N PRO A 265 19.37 -8.82 2.34
CA PRO A 265 18.55 -8.86 3.53
C PRO A 265 17.04 -8.88 3.26
N LEU A 266 16.53 -8.12 2.29
CA LEU A 266 15.11 -8.13 1.96
C LEU A 266 14.63 -9.51 1.50
N LYS A 267 15.39 -10.13 0.59
CA LYS A 267 15.14 -11.50 0.13
C LYS A 267 15.23 -12.51 1.28
N ASN A 268 16.27 -12.40 2.12
CA ASN A 268 16.47 -13.30 3.26
C ASN A 268 15.33 -13.18 4.27
N ILE A 269 14.77 -11.99 4.48
CA ILE A 269 13.60 -11.80 5.34
C ILE A 269 12.38 -12.50 4.75
N TYR A 270 12.05 -12.31 3.46
CA TYR A 270 10.92 -13.02 2.85
C TYR A 270 11.08 -14.54 2.95
N LYS A 271 12.28 -15.07 2.73
CA LYS A 271 12.60 -16.49 2.91
C LYS A 271 12.44 -16.93 4.37
N GLY A 272 12.94 -16.15 5.31
CA GLY A 272 12.80 -16.41 6.74
C GLY A 272 11.35 -16.40 7.22
N VAL A 273 10.47 -15.64 6.56
CA VAL A 273 9.02 -15.72 6.82
C VAL A 273 8.45 -17.04 6.34
N LEU A 274 8.79 -17.48 5.12
CA LEU A 274 8.38 -18.79 4.61
C LEU A 274 8.80 -19.92 5.55
N GLU A 275 10.06 -19.94 5.99
CA GLU A 275 10.59 -20.94 6.91
C GLU A 275 9.85 -20.96 8.26
N ARG A 276 9.49 -19.80 8.80
CA ARG A 276 8.75 -19.69 10.07
C ARG A 276 7.30 -20.16 9.92
N LEU A 277 6.63 -19.80 8.83
CA LEU A 277 5.28 -20.25 8.56
C LEU A 277 5.24 -21.75 8.28
N GLU A 278 6.21 -22.28 7.54
CA GLU A 278 6.38 -23.72 7.31
C GLU A 278 6.51 -24.48 8.64
N GLN A 279 7.33 -23.99 9.58
CA GLN A 279 7.46 -24.61 10.91
C GLN A 279 6.13 -24.64 11.68
N VAL A 280 5.29 -23.61 11.53
CA VAL A 280 3.96 -23.55 12.15
C VAL A 280 2.99 -24.58 11.53
N GLU A 281 3.09 -24.84 10.23
CA GLU A 281 2.24 -25.83 9.55
C GLU A 281 2.67 -27.28 9.78
N VAL A 282 3.95 -27.51 10.06
CA VAL A 282 4.50 -28.85 10.36
C VAL A 282 4.32 -29.25 11.84
N ALA A 283 4.17 -28.28 12.74
CA ALA A 283 4.02 -28.49 14.19
C ALA A 283 2.61 -28.97 14.58
#